data_AF-A0A149QRG9-F1
#
_entry.id   AF-A0A149QRG9-F1
#
_cell.length_a   1.000
_cell.length_b   1.000
_cell.length_c   1.000
_cell.angle_alpha   90.00
_cell.angle_beta   90.00
_cell.angle_gamma   90.00
#
_symmetry.space_group_name_H-M   'P 1'
#
loop_
_entity.id
_entity.type
_entity.pdbx_description
1 polymer ?
#
loop_
_entity_poly.entity_id
_entity_poly.type
_entity_poly.pdbx_seq_one_letter_code
_entity_poly.pdbx_strand_id
1 'polypeptide(L)'
;MKSLAEIYSHLPDAPSEKTLERVDYEARHWSSPIQGPLKPGTEEHKRAVAAMFRDTFNPYKPSVIDWPKLDPETLHRITSLPIWDIAVQTEGKARLRMAAYADMITDPDMKDALSRNAWEENRHKEVLTKLVEAYNIPMAPEPPYVTPKDTEWAYLVTGFSECVDSFFAFGLFALAERAGLFPQELIETFEPVMQEECRHILLFANWLAWHRATMPFWKRPWFELRVIAVWLFLAYERMGLARSIDENGEEHTQDNNFTVTGAKDMTTMDISLPDLMQLCLDEDDRRFSGCDPRLLRPTTTPAIARAIIKGAKLWDRVRSKIAA
;
A
#
# COMPACT_ATOMS: atom_id res chain seq x y z
N MET A 1 -12.92 20.80 17.34
CA MET A 1 -11.61 20.24 16.94
C MET A 1 -11.11 21.08 15.79
N LYS A 2 -9.88 21.61 15.83
CA LYS A 2 -9.28 22.26 14.65
C LYS A 2 -9.20 21.23 13.52
N SER A 3 -9.41 21.63 12.28
CA SER A 3 -9.25 20.70 11.15
C SER A 3 -7.80 20.20 11.11
N LEU A 4 -7.56 18.96 10.66
CA LEU A 4 -6.20 18.44 10.49
C LEU A 4 -5.36 19.44 9.66
N ALA A 5 -5.93 20.02 8.60
CA ALA A 5 -5.31 21.07 7.79
C ALA A 5 -4.84 22.31 8.59
N GLU A 6 -5.59 22.77 9.61
CA GLU A 6 -5.22 23.92 10.45
C GLU A 6 -4.16 23.61 11.51
N ILE A 7 -4.04 22.36 11.96
CA ILE A 7 -2.97 21.97 12.90
C ILE A 7 -1.62 21.97 12.18
N TYR A 8 -1.61 21.67 10.88
CA TYR A 8 -0.39 21.35 10.13
C TYR A 8 0.14 22.47 9.23
N SER A 9 -0.62 23.57 9.02
CA SER A 9 -0.15 24.78 8.33
C SER A 9 1.01 25.49 9.06
N HIS A 10 1.35 25.06 10.27
CA HIS A 10 2.35 25.67 11.15
C HIS A 10 3.59 24.80 11.38
N LEU A 11 3.74 23.67 10.69
CA LEU A 11 4.96 22.86 10.79
C LEU A 11 6.15 23.57 10.10
N PRO A 12 7.33 23.65 10.75
CA PRO A 12 8.52 24.30 10.19
C PRO A 12 8.98 23.58 8.92
N ASP A 13 9.55 24.33 7.97
CA ASP A 13 9.88 23.81 6.64
C ASP A 13 11.04 22.81 6.61
N ALA A 14 11.88 22.74 7.65
CA ALA A 14 12.92 21.73 7.80
C ALA A 14 13.16 21.33 9.26
N PRO A 15 12.91 20.06 9.65
CA PRO A 15 13.30 19.51 10.97
C PRO A 15 14.81 19.21 11.04
N SER A 16 15.38 19.16 12.24
CA SER A 16 16.80 18.77 12.43
C SER A 16 17.03 17.28 12.11
N GLU A 17 18.25 16.90 11.73
CA GLU A 17 18.64 15.51 11.42
C GLU A 17 18.32 14.53 12.56
N LYS A 18 18.65 14.87 13.81
CA LYS A 18 18.27 14.08 15.01
C LYS A 18 16.76 13.96 15.20
N THR A 19 15.98 14.91 14.70
CA THR A 19 14.51 14.82 14.73
C THR A 19 14.01 13.92 13.61
N LEU A 20 14.63 13.97 12.42
CA LEU A 20 14.32 13.08 11.31
C LEU A 20 14.61 11.63 11.65
N GLU A 21 15.81 11.30 12.16
CA GLU A 21 16.18 9.93 12.58
C GLU A 21 15.20 9.37 13.63
N ARG A 22 14.80 10.20 14.59
CA ARG A 22 13.86 9.78 15.64
C ARG A 22 12.46 9.54 15.07
N VAL A 23 11.95 10.44 14.25
CA VAL A 23 10.63 10.30 13.62
C VAL A 23 10.60 9.11 12.67
N ASP A 24 11.69 8.90 11.94
CA ASP A 24 11.91 7.77 11.05
C ASP A 24 11.96 6.43 11.82
N TYR A 25 12.61 6.41 12.99
CA TYR A 25 12.58 5.26 13.90
C TYR A 25 11.18 5.01 14.47
N GLU A 26 10.51 6.05 14.99
CA GLU A 26 9.16 6.00 15.58
C GLU A 26 8.12 5.55 14.54
N ALA A 27 8.27 5.93 13.26
CA ALA A 27 7.39 5.48 12.17
C ALA A 27 7.48 3.97 11.88
N ARG A 28 8.60 3.33 12.25
CA ARG A 28 8.84 1.88 12.05
C ARG A 28 8.68 1.05 13.31
N HIS A 29 8.83 1.66 14.48
CA HIS A 29 8.84 0.96 15.76
C HIS A 29 7.76 1.51 16.68
N TRP A 30 6.72 0.73 16.89
CA TRP A 30 5.63 1.10 17.78
C TRP A 30 5.05 -0.11 18.50
N SER A 31 4.81 0.04 19.81
CA SER A 31 4.15 -0.95 20.64
C SER A 31 3.15 -0.29 21.57
N SER A 32 1.98 -0.91 21.75
CA SER A 32 0.91 -0.35 22.56
C SER A 32 1.29 -0.37 24.05
N PRO A 33 1.14 0.75 24.78
CA PRO A 33 1.34 0.77 26.23
C PRO A 33 0.28 -0.05 26.98
N ILE A 34 -0.85 -0.37 26.33
CA ILE A 34 -1.94 -1.16 26.91
C ILE A 34 -1.44 -2.58 27.16
N GLN A 35 -1.63 -3.07 28.38
CA GLN A 35 -1.20 -4.41 28.79
C GLN A 35 -2.23 -5.47 28.39
N GLY A 36 -1.76 -6.69 28.12
CA GLY A 36 -2.61 -7.83 27.79
C GLY A 36 -2.99 -7.94 26.30
N PRO A 37 -3.95 -8.82 25.96
CA PRO A 37 -4.32 -9.08 24.58
C PRO A 37 -5.15 -7.94 23.96
N LEU A 38 -4.85 -7.58 22.72
CA LEU A 38 -5.64 -6.64 21.93
C LEU A 38 -6.70 -7.40 21.12
N LYS A 39 -7.82 -7.73 21.75
CA LYS A 39 -8.89 -8.49 21.10
C LYS A 39 -9.73 -7.58 20.18
N PRO A 40 -9.95 -7.92 18.91
CA PRO A 40 -10.78 -7.14 18.00
C PRO A 40 -12.17 -6.83 18.57
N GLY A 41 -12.57 -5.56 18.47
CA GLY A 41 -13.85 -5.06 18.96
C GLY A 41 -13.85 -4.58 20.41
N THR A 42 -12.76 -4.74 21.18
CA THR A 42 -12.62 -4.09 22.49
C THR A 42 -12.09 -2.66 22.36
N GLU A 43 -12.31 -1.84 23.39
CA GLU A 43 -11.80 -0.47 23.43
C GLU A 43 -10.26 -0.45 23.44
N GLU A 44 -9.62 -1.43 24.08
CA GLU A 44 -8.17 -1.56 24.11
C GLU A 44 -7.58 -1.76 22.71
N HIS A 45 -8.18 -2.66 21.91
CA HIS A 45 -7.76 -2.88 20.52
C HIS A 45 -7.96 -1.61 19.68
N LYS A 46 -9.15 -0.99 19.76
CA LYS A 46 -9.46 0.23 19.03
C LYS A 46 -8.48 1.36 19.35
N ARG A 47 -8.22 1.61 20.64
CA ARG A 47 -7.27 2.63 21.09
C ARG A 47 -5.85 2.34 20.66
N ALA A 48 -5.42 1.08 20.68
CA ALA A 48 -4.09 0.70 20.21
C ALA A 48 -3.94 0.97 18.71
N VAL A 49 -4.95 0.64 17.89
CA VAL A 49 -4.92 0.90 16.44
C VAL A 49 -4.86 2.41 16.17
N ALA A 50 -5.71 3.20 16.83
CA ALA A 50 -5.73 4.64 16.65
C ALA A 50 -4.46 5.33 17.16
N ALA A 51 -3.91 4.88 18.29
CA ALA A 51 -2.65 5.37 18.84
C ALA A 51 -1.48 5.03 17.91
N MET A 52 -1.39 3.79 17.44
CA MET A 52 -0.37 3.37 16.46
C MET A 52 -0.37 4.32 15.27
N PHE A 53 -1.52 4.54 14.64
CA PHE A 53 -1.60 5.37 13.44
C PHE A 53 -1.34 6.86 13.72
N ARG A 54 -1.59 7.34 14.93
CA ARG A 54 -1.33 8.72 15.34
C ARG A 54 0.14 8.95 15.68
N ASP A 55 0.73 8.05 16.46
CA ASP A 55 2.07 8.18 17.02
C ASP A 55 3.14 7.94 15.95
N THR A 56 2.85 7.08 14.96
CA THR A 56 3.77 6.77 13.85
C THR A 56 3.61 7.70 12.64
N PHE A 57 2.64 8.63 12.69
CA PHE A 57 2.38 9.58 11.61
C PHE A 57 3.53 10.59 11.48
N ASN A 58 4.32 10.45 10.41
CA ASN A 58 5.35 11.42 10.05
C ASN A 58 4.76 12.45 9.08
N PRO A 59 4.75 13.77 9.37
CA PRO A 59 4.21 14.79 8.47
C PRO A 59 5.27 15.42 7.54
N TYR A 60 6.19 14.64 6.96
CA TYR A 60 7.13 15.19 5.98
C TYR A 60 6.40 15.68 4.71
N LYS A 61 6.95 16.71 4.06
CA LYS A 61 6.39 17.32 2.84
C LYS A 61 7.09 16.75 1.60
N PRO A 62 6.38 16.20 0.61
CA PRO A 62 7.01 15.76 -0.65
C PRO A 62 7.76 16.87 -1.40
N SER A 63 7.33 18.12 -1.22
CA SER A 63 7.94 19.29 -1.87
C SER A 63 9.39 19.55 -1.46
N VAL A 64 9.91 18.90 -0.42
CA VAL A 64 11.30 19.06 0.04
C VAL A 64 12.22 17.91 -0.43
N ILE A 65 11.71 16.97 -1.21
CA ILE A 65 12.52 15.87 -1.78
C ILE A 65 13.51 16.47 -2.79
N ASP A 66 14.81 16.23 -2.56
CA ASP A 66 15.88 16.57 -3.50
C ASP A 66 16.05 15.43 -4.50
N TRP A 67 15.40 15.54 -5.66
CA TRP A 67 15.41 14.50 -6.69
C TRP A 67 16.82 14.32 -7.27
N PRO A 68 17.42 13.11 -7.19
CA PRO A 68 18.78 12.90 -7.67
C PRO A 68 18.85 13.06 -9.19
N LYS A 69 19.97 13.61 -9.66
CA LYS A 69 20.29 13.63 -11.09
C LYS A 69 20.66 12.22 -11.54
N LEU A 70 19.91 11.71 -12.51
CA LEU A 70 20.10 10.37 -13.05
C LEU A 70 21.03 10.41 -14.26
N ASP A 71 21.89 9.41 -14.42
CA ASP A 71 22.61 9.21 -15.66
C ASP A 71 21.64 8.81 -16.81
N PRO A 72 22.07 8.91 -18.08
CA PRO A 72 21.18 8.67 -19.21
C PRO A 72 20.53 7.27 -19.23
N GLU A 73 21.22 6.23 -18.73
CA GLU A 73 20.68 4.87 -18.73
C GLU A 73 19.57 4.74 -17.68
N THR A 74 19.82 5.19 -16.45
CA THR A 74 18.83 5.17 -15.39
C THR A 74 17.64 6.08 -15.70
N LEU A 75 17.88 7.26 -16.28
CA LEU A 75 16.80 8.15 -16.71
C LEU A 75 15.94 7.50 -17.80
N HIS A 76 16.55 6.84 -18.78
CA HIS A 76 15.79 6.11 -19.79
C HIS A 76 14.96 4.99 -19.15
N ARG A 77 15.56 4.22 -18.22
CA ARG A 77 14.87 3.14 -17.50
C ARG A 77 13.63 3.63 -16.75
N ILE A 78 13.77 4.68 -15.92
CA ILE A 78 12.65 5.19 -15.12
C ILE A 78 11.55 5.79 -16.00
N THR A 79 11.91 6.55 -17.03
CA THR A 79 10.93 7.24 -17.89
C THR A 79 10.21 6.30 -18.86
N SER A 80 10.75 5.12 -19.11
CA SER A 80 10.18 4.12 -20.01
C SER A 80 9.20 3.15 -19.33
N LEU A 81 9.03 3.26 -18.00
CA LEU A 81 8.07 2.43 -17.28
C LEU A 81 6.63 2.85 -17.60
N PRO A 82 5.78 1.94 -18.11
CA PRO A 82 4.40 2.26 -18.50
C PRO A 82 3.44 2.28 -17.31
N ILE A 83 3.88 2.81 -16.17
CA ILE A 83 3.17 2.72 -14.89
C ILE A 83 2.74 4.07 -14.34
N TRP A 84 3.39 5.16 -14.75
CA TRP A 84 3.31 6.43 -14.01
C TRP A 84 1.92 7.05 -14.01
N ASP A 85 1.23 7.01 -15.16
CA ASP A 85 -0.18 7.42 -15.26
C ASP A 85 -1.06 6.61 -14.31
N ILE A 86 -0.91 5.29 -14.34
CA ILE A 86 -1.71 4.37 -13.52
C ILE A 86 -1.42 4.61 -12.04
N ALA A 87 -0.15 4.79 -11.66
CA ALA A 87 0.26 5.02 -10.28
C ALA A 87 -0.33 6.33 -9.74
N VAL A 88 -0.09 7.46 -10.40
CA VAL A 88 -0.63 8.77 -9.96
C VAL A 88 -2.15 8.76 -9.88
N GLN A 89 -2.83 8.16 -10.85
CA GLN A 89 -4.29 8.08 -10.86
C GLN A 89 -4.83 7.14 -9.78
N THR A 90 -4.11 6.06 -9.47
CA THR A 90 -4.47 5.11 -8.42
C THR A 90 -4.39 5.77 -7.06
N GLU A 91 -3.30 6.47 -6.74
CA GLU A 91 -3.16 7.26 -5.51
C GLU A 91 -4.25 8.33 -5.40
N GLY A 92 -4.55 9.00 -6.53
CA GLY A 92 -5.61 10.00 -6.59
C GLY A 92 -7.01 9.44 -6.32
N LYS A 93 -7.27 8.18 -6.72
CA LYS A 93 -8.51 7.46 -6.39
C LYS A 93 -8.49 6.97 -4.95
N ALA A 94 -7.36 6.45 -4.46
CA ALA A 94 -7.19 5.91 -3.11
C ALA A 94 -7.49 6.99 -2.06
N ARG A 95 -6.83 8.15 -2.13
CA ARG A 95 -7.07 9.29 -1.21
C ARG A 95 -8.55 9.66 -1.11
N LEU A 96 -9.26 9.67 -2.24
CA LEU A 96 -10.67 10.09 -2.30
C LEU A 96 -11.57 9.05 -1.64
N ARG A 97 -11.33 7.76 -1.94
CA ARG A 97 -12.11 6.64 -1.39
C ARG A 97 -11.88 6.52 0.12
N MET A 98 -10.64 6.65 0.57
CA MET A 98 -10.27 6.66 1.98
C MET A 98 -10.94 7.83 2.72
N ALA A 99 -10.86 9.05 2.18
CA ALA A 99 -11.49 10.23 2.77
C ALA A 99 -13.02 10.09 2.84
N ALA A 100 -13.65 9.66 1.75
CA ALA A 100 -15.09 9.48 1.69
C ALA A 100 -15.59 8.42 2.68
N TYR A 101 -14.80 7.37 2.92
CA TYR A 101 -15.13 6.38 3.94
C TYR A 101 -14.90 6.90 5.35
N ALA A 102 -13.79 7.59 5.61
CA ALA A 102 -13.50 8.22 6.90
C ALA A 102 -14.63 9.18 7.33
N ASP A 103 -15.23 9.91 6.39
CA ASP A 103 -16.36 10.80 6.66
C ASP A 103 -17.61 10.10 7.19
N MET A 104 -17.82 8.83 6.82
CA MET A 104 -18.94 8.01 7.27
C MET A 104 -18.75 7.43 8.68
N ILE A 105 -17.52 7.40 9.18
CA ILE A 105 -17.20 6.83 10.49
C ILE A 105 -17.64 7.79 11.60
N THR A 106 -18.37 7.26 12.57
CA THR A 106 -18.85 8.03 13.73
C THR A 106 -17.95 7.90 14.95
N ASP A 107 -17.24 6.78 15.10
CA ASP A 107 -16.27 6.60 16.17
C ASP A 107 -15.07 7.55 15.95
N PRO A 108 -14.77 8.44 16.92
CA PRO A 108 -13.80 9.52 16.70
C PRO A 108 -12.37 9.01 16.53
N ASP A 109 -12.00 7.91 17.19
CA ASP A 109 -10.65 7.35 17.11
C ASP A 109 -10.41 6.70 15.75
N MET A 110 -11.38 5.91 15.28
CA MET A 110 -11.31 5.29 13.95
C MET A 110 -11.43 6.34 12.82
N LYS A 111 -12.25 7.37 13.00
CA LYS A 111 -12.33 8.49 12.05
C LYS A 111 -11.00 9.22 11.92
N ASP A 112 -10.32 9.53 13.03
CA ASP A 112 -9.00 10.17 13.01
C ASP A 112 -7.97 9.29 12.30
N ALA A 113 -7.90 8.00 12.62
CA ALA A 113 -6.96 7.07 11.98
C ALA A 113 -7.19 6.96 10.45
N LEU A 114 -8.44 6.80 10.02
CA LEU A 114 -8.77 6.69 8.59
C LEU A 114 -8.58 8.01 7.84
N SER A 115 -8.83 9.15 8.50
CA SER A 115 -8.58 10.47 7.90
C SER A 115 -7.10 10.74 7.72
N ARG A 116 -6.26 10.28 8.65
CA ARG A 116 -4.80 10.30 8.50
C ARG A 116 -4.38 9.41 7.33
N ASN A 117 -4.95 8.21 7.21
CA ASN A 117 -4.65 7.33 6.08
C ASN A 117 -4.91 8.04 4.75
N ALA A 118 -6.11 8.61 4.58
CA ALA A 118 -6.46 9.38 3.38
C ALA A 118 -5.52 10.56 3.09
N TRP A 119 -4.89 11.12 4.12
CA TRP A 119 -3.88 12.17 3.96
C TRP A 119 -2.55 11.62 3.47
N GLU A 120 -2.11 10.48 4.01
CA GLU A 120 -0.90 9.77 3.56
C GLU A 120 -1.04 9.32 2.10
N GLU A 121 -2.21 8.80 1.68
CA GLU A 121 -2.53 8.52 0.27
C GLU A 121 -2.42 9.77 -0.63
N ASN A 122 -2.91 10.92 -0.16
CA ASN A 122 -2.77 12.17 -0.92
C ASN A 122 -1.29 12.56 -1.06
N ARG A 123 -0.49 12.29 -0.04
CA ARG A 123 0.94 12.51 -0.07
C ARG A 123 1.63 11.57 -1.05
N HIS A 124 1.25 10.31 -1.14
CA HIS A 124 1.79 9.38 -2.15
C HIS A 124 1.54 9.92 -3.57
N LYS A 125 0.32 10.41 -3.86
CA LYS A 125 0.04 11.12 -5.11
C LYS A 125 0.98 12.28 -5.35
N GLU A 126 1.20 13.13 -4.35
CA GLU A 126 2.08 14.29 -4.46
C GLU A 126 3.54 13.89 -4.73
N VAL A 127 4.07 12.86 -4.04
CA VAL A 127 5.41 12.31 -4.29
C VAL A 127 5.54 11.86 -5.74
N LEU A 128 4.59 11.05 -6.23
CA LEU A 128 4.61 10.56 -7.62
C LEU A 128 4.46 11.69 -8.63
N THR A 129 3.60 12.67 -8.37
CA THR A 129 3.43 13.85 -9.23
C THR A 129 4.75 14.64 -9.32
N LYS A 130 5.47 14.77 -8.20
CA LYS A 130 6.77 15.45 -8.18
C LYS A 130 7.86 14.66 -8.88
N LEU A 131 7.84 13.32 -8.80
CA LEU A 131 8.76 12.46 -9.55
C LEU A 131 8.60 12.67 -11.07
N VAL A 132 7.36 12.61 -11.56
CA VAL A 132 7.09 12.71 -13.01
C VAL A 132 7.44 14.11 -13.54
N GLU A 133 7.20 15.15 -12.74
CA GLU A 133 7.67 16.52 -13.03
C GLU A 133 9.20 16.59 -13.06
N ALA A 134 9.89 16.05 -12.05
CA ALA A 134 11.34 16.13 -11.91
C ALA A 134 12.09 15.46 -13.08
N TYR A 135 11.56 14.34 -13.59
CA TYR A 135 12.16 13.59 -14.69
C TYR A 135 11.51 13.84 -16.05
N ASN A 136 10.60 14.82 -16.16
CA ASN A 136 9.85 15.15 -17.38
C ASN A 136 9.18 13.94 -18.03
N ILE A 137 8.58 13.08 -17.21
CA ILE A 137 7.82 11.92 -17.69
C ILE A 137 6.49 12.42 -18.27
N PRO A 138 6.18 12.12 -19.54
CA PRO A 138 4.89 12.49 -20.13
C PRO A 138 3.75 11.78 -19.40
N MET A 139 2.70 12.55 -19.07
CA MET A 139 1.52 12.04 -18.37
C MET A 139 0.28 12.21 -19.23
N ALA A 140 -0.58 11.19 -19.23
CA ALA A 140 -1.95 11.30 -19.71
C ALA A 140 -2.76 12.25 -18.81
N PRO A 141 -3.80 12.91 -19.33
CA PRO A 141 -4.69 13.73 -18.52
C PRO A 141 -5.29 12.92 -17.37
N GLU A 142 -5.23 13.47 -16.15
CA GLU A 142 -5.87 12.83 -15.00
C GLU A 142 -7.42 12.86 -15.17
N PRO A 143 -8.11 11.71 -15.02
CA PRO A 143 -9.56 11.68 -15.05
C PRO A 143 -10.14 12.40 -13.83
N PRO A 144 -11.40 12.88 -13.90
CA PRO A 144 -12.05 13.51 -12.77
C PRO A 144 -12.19 12.52 -11.59
N TYR A 145 -11.78 12.97 -10.41
CA TYR A 145 -11.92 12.22 -9.17
C TYR A 145 -13.37 12.29 -8.66
N VAL A 146 -14.16 11.24 -8.94
CA VAL A 146 -15.57 11.16 -8.55
C VAL A 146 -15.75 10.43 -7.23
N THR A 147 -16.39 11.07 -6.26
CA THR A 147 -16.70 10.47 -4.96
C THR A 147 -17.52 9.19 -5.14
N PRO A 148 -17.12 8.06 -4.52
CA PRO A 148 -17.83 6.80 -4.69
C PRO A 148 -19.24 6.88 -4.08
N LYS A 149 -20.23 6.32 -4.78
CA LYS A 149 -21.61 6.20 -4.27
C LYS A 149 -21.70 5.23 -3.09
N ASP A 150 -20.95 4.13 -3.17
CA ASP A 150 -20.82 3.14 -2.10
C ASP A 150 -19.42 3.25 -1.49
N THR A 151 -19.31 4.03 -0.42
CA THR A 151 -18.04 4.34 0.23
C THR A 151 -17.45 3.12 0.93
N GLU A 152 -18.28 2.26 1.54
CA GLU A 152 -17.81 1.02 2.20
C GLU A 152 -17.28 0.02 1.17
N TRP A 153 -17.98 -0.17 0.06
CA TRP A 153 -17.47 -0.99 -1.05
C TRP A 153 -16.14 -0.46 -1.58
N ALA A 154 -16.08 0.85 -1.86
CA ALA A 154 -14.88 1.47 -2.41
C ALA A 154 -13.69 1.34 -1.45
N TYR A 155 -13.91 1.51 -0.15
CA TYR A 155 -12.89 1.33 0.88
C TYR A 155 -12.42 -0.12 0.99
N LEU A 156 -13.34 -1.11 0.93
CA LEU A 156 -12.96 -2.52 0.91
C LEU A 156 -12.13 -2.87 -0.33
N VAL A 157 -12.55 -2.40 -1.52
CA VAL A 157 -11.80 -2.62 -2.77
C VAL A 157 -10.40 -2.04 -2.65
N THR A 158 -10.26 -0.80 -2.19
CA THR A 158 -8.97 -0.14 -2.06
C THR A 158 -8.09 -0.83 -1.02
N GLY A 159 -8.57 -1.04 0.21
CA GLY A 159 -7.74 -1.64 1.27
C GLY A 159 -7.35 -3.10 1.02
N PHE A 160 -8.19 -3.91 0.35
CA PHE A 160 -7.76 -5.23 -0.09
C PHE A 160 -6.79 -5.17 -1.27
N SER A 161 -6.90 -4.17 -2.16
CA SER A 161 -5.92 -3.97 -3.22
C SER A 161 -4.56 -3.59 -2.65
N GLU A 162 -4.49 -2.61 -1.73
CA GLU A 162 -3.26 -2.24 -1.03
C GLU A 162 -2.61 -3.46 -0.34
N CYS A 163 -3.39 -4.30 0.35
CA CYS A 163 -2.85 -5.53 0.93
C CYS A 163 -2.17 -6.47 -0.08
N VAL A 164 -2.58 -6.45 -1.34
CA VAL A 164 -1.94 -7.22 -2.42
C VAL A 164 -0.77 -6.42 -3.00
N ASP A 165 -1.00 -5.15 -3.31
CA ASP A 165 -0.07 -4.28 -4.02
C ASP A 165 1.16 -3.97 -3.16
N SER A 166 1.00 -3.61 -1.88
CA SER A 166 2.12 -3.37 -0.96
C SER A 166 2.95 -4.64 -0.75
N PHE A 167 2.32 -5.83 -0.64
CA PHE A 167 3.05 -7.11 -0.51
C PHE A 167 4.01 -7.37 -1.69
N PHE A 168 3.55 -7.11 -2.92
CA PHE A 168 4.40 -7.22 -4.10
C PHE A 168 5.39 -6.06 -4.22
N ALA A 169 4.96 -4.83 -3.93
CA ALA A 169 5.81 -3.65 -3.98
C ALA A 169 7.02 -3.81 -3.05
N PHE A 170 6.84 -4.33 -1.83
CA PHE A 170 7.95 -4.56 -0.89
C PHE A 170 9.02 -5.48 -1.48
N GLY A 171 8.62 -6.61 -2.06
CA GLY A 171 9.57 -7.55 -2.69
C GLY A 171 10.21 -7.00 -3.97
N LEU A 172 9.43 -6.32 -4.82
CA LEU A 172 9.94 -5.74 -6.06
C LEU A 172 10.90 -4.58 -5.81
N PHE A 173 10.62 -3.77 -4.80
CA PHE A 173 11.48 -2.66 -4.39
C PHE A 173 12.83 -3.18 -3.87
N ALA A 174 12.80 -4.19 -3.00
CA ALA A 174 14.02 -4.85 -2.52
C ALA A 174 14.78 -5.56 -3.66
N LEU A 175 14.08 -6.12 -4.64
CA LEU A 175 14.72 -6.71 -5.82
C LEU A 175 15.42 -5.64 -6.66
N ALA A 176 14.76 -4.50 -6.90
CA ALA A 176 15.32 -3.38 -7.65
C ALA A 176 16.57 -2.80 -6.98
N GLU A 177 16.55 -2.67 -5.66
CA GLU A 177 17.69 -2.25 -4.85
C GLU A 177 18.86 -3.25 -4.97
N ARG A 178 18.60 -4.54 -4.73
CA ARG A 178 19.63 -5.60 -4.81
C ARG A 178 20.22 -5.74 -6.21
N ALA A 179 19.45 -5.44 -7.24
CA ALA A 179 19.88 -5.46 -8.62
C ALA A 179 20.59 -4.18 -9.07
N GLY A 180 20.64 -3.14 -8.23
CA GLY A 180 21.28 -1.86 -8.56
C GLY A 180 20.64 -1.17 -9.76
N LEU A 181 19.33 -1.33 -9.96
CA LEU A 181 18.64 -0.76 -11.13
C LEU A 181 18.54 0.77 -11.06
N PHE A 182 18.51 1.30 -9.84
CA PHE A 182 18.33 2.71 -9.52
C PHE A 182 19.37 3.13 -8.47
N PRO A 183 19.80 4.40 -8.47
CA PRO A 183 20.69 4.93 -7.45
C PRO A 183 20.02 4.89 -6.08
N GLN A 184 20.83 4.69 -5.04
CA GLN A 184 20.32 4.55 -3.67
C GLN A 184 19.55 5.80 -3.23
N GLU A 185 19.99 6.98 -3.66
CA GLU A 185 19.34 8.26 -3.35
C GLU A 185 17.88 8.31 -3.86
N LEU A 186 17.60 7.67 -5.00
CA LEU A 186 16.25 7.59 -5.55
C LEU A 186 15.41 6.55 -4.77
N ILE A 187 16.03 5.43 -4.38
CA ILE A 187 15.37 4.38 -3.59
C ILE A 187 15.00 4.91 -2.20
N GLU A 188 15.91 5.58 -1.52
CA GLU A 188 15.70 6.16 -0.18
C GLU A 188 14.55 7.18 -0.16
N THR A 189 14.31 7.88 -1.26
CA THR A 189 13.19 8.81 -1.43
C THR A 189 11.83 8.12 -1.27
N PHE A 190 11.72 6.84 -1.64
CA PHE A 190 10.48 6.06 -1.56
C PHE A 190 10.35 5.22 -0.29
N GLU A 191 11.39 5.07 0.51
CA GLU A 191 11.30 4.27 1.75
C GLU A 191 10.23 4.80 2.73
N PRO A 192 10.03 6.13 2.90
CA PRO A 192 8.92 6.63 3.70
C PRO A 192 7.54 6.23 3.16
N VAL A 193 7.34 6.28 1.84
CA VAL A 193 6.11 5.82 1.16
C VAL A 193 5.88 4.34 1.45
N MET A 194 6.92 3.51 1.29
CA MET A 194 6.84 2.08 1.57
C MET A 194 6.52 1.75 3.03
N GLN A 195 6.95 2.60 3.98
CA GLN A 195 6.59 2.45 5.39
C GLN A 195 5.15 2.91 5.68
N GLU A 196 4.66 3.96 5.00
CA GLU A 196 3.27 4.38 5.05
C GLU A 196 2.34 3.28 4.54
N GLU A 197 2.64 2.68 3.39
CA GLU A 197 1.93 1.53 2.84
C GLU A 197 1.80 0.37 3.85
N CYS A 198 2.88 0.05 4.57
CA CYS A 198 2.86 -0.95 5.65
C CYS A 198 1.86 -0.58 6.77
N ARG A 199 1.79 0.69 7.14
CA ARG A 199 0.85 1.19 8.14
C ARG A 199 -0.59 1.19 7.63
N HIS A 200 -0.81 1.45 6.35
CA HIS A 200 -2.14 1.47 5.71
C HIS A 200 -2.77 0.09 5.75
N ILE A 201 -2.03 -0.93 5.32
CA ILE A 201 -2.51 -2.31 5.34
C ILE A 201 -2.64 -2.87 6.78
N LEU A 202 -1.83 -2.37 7.73
CA LEU A 202 -1.99 -2.67 9.16
C LEU A 202 -3.29 -2.07 9.70
N LEU A 203 -3.57 -0.80 9.38
CA LEU A 203 -4.80 -0.13 9.76
C LEU A 203 -6.01 -0.85 9.16
N PHE A 204 -5.98 -1.17 7.86
CA PHE A 204 -7.07 -1.87 7.18
C PHE A 204 -7.35 -3.24 7.81
N ALA A 205 -6.32 -4.06 8.07
CA ALA A 205 -6.50 -5.37 8.71
C ALA A 205 -7.15 -5.28 10.10
N ASN A 206 -6.74 -4.29 10.89
CA ASN A 206 -7.29 -4.08 12.23
C ASN A 206 -8.68 -3.43 12.21
N TRP A 207 -8.91 -2.45 11.34
CA TRP A 207 -10.23 -1.87 11.10
C TRP A 207 -11.21 -2.96 10.67
N LEU A 208 -10.84 -3.84 9.74
CA LEU A 208 -11.71 -4.90 9.23
C LEU A 208 -12.13 -5.86 10.35
N ALA A 209 -11.20 -6.22 11.23
CA ALA A 209 -11.49 -7.06 12.38
C ALA A 209 -12.34 -6.35 13.44
N TRP A 210 -12.06 -5.09 13.72
CA TRP A 210 -12.87 -4.26 14.62
C TRP A 210 -14.29 -4.10 14.07
N HIS A 211 -14.44 -3.76 12.78
CA HIS A 211 -15.72 -3.57 12.11
C HIS A 211 -16.57 -4.85 12.12
N ARG A 212 -15.96 -6.01 11.84
CA ARG A 212 -16.62 -7.33 11.98
C ARG A 212 -17.08 -7.62 13.40
N ALA A 213 -16.32 -7.20 14.41
CA ALA A 213 -16.59 -7.48 15.81
C ALA A 213 -17.63 -6.55 16.43
N THR A 214 -17.71 -5.29 15.98
CA THR A 214 -18.65 -4.28 16.49
C THR A 214 -19.96 -4.22 15.69
N MET A 215 -20.00 -4.79 14.48
CA MET A 215 -21.19 -4.86 13.66
C MET A 215 -22.28 -5.76 14.30
N PRO A 216 -23.58 -5.38 14.21
CA PRO A 216 -24.67 -6.26 14.58
C PRO A 216 -24.60 -7.62 13.87
N PHE A 217 -24.75 -8.71 14.62
CA PHE A 217 -24.55 -10.07 14.10
C PHE A 217 -25.38 -10.40 12.84
N TRP A 218 -26.57 -9.80 12.68
CA TRP A 218 -27.45 -10.01 11.54
C TRP A 218 -26.98 -9.33 10.25
N LYS A 219 -26.16 -8.26 10.34
CA LYS A 219 -25.54 -7.61 9.17
C LYS A 219 -24.30 -8.37 8.69
N ARG A 220 -23.69 -9.17 9.57
CA ARG A 220 -22.41 -9.85 9.30
C ARG A 220 -22.45 -10.79 8.09
N PRO A 221 -23.49 -11.63 7.86
CA PRO A 221 -23.54 -12.47 6.66
C PRO A 221 -23.49 -11.65 5.36
N TRP A 222 -24.20 -10.52 5.30
CA TRP A 222 -24.18 -9.62 4.16
C TRP A 222 -22.79 -8.97 3.97
N PHE A 223 -22.17 -8.53 5.05
CA PHE A 223 -20.82 -7.98 5.01
C PHE A 223 -19.78 -8.99 4.51
N GLU A 224 -19.83 -10.25 4.95
CA GLU A 224 -18.90 -11.27 4.44
C GLU A 224 -19.16 -11.60 2.96
N LEU A 225 -20.41 -11.57 2.50
CA LEU A 225 -20.71 -11.66 1.06
C LEU A 225 -20.11 -10.49 0.28
N ARG A 226 -20.15 -9.27 0.82
CA ARG A 226 -19.48 -8.10 0.24
C ARG A 226 -17.97 -8.33 0.14
N VAL A 227 -17.33 -8.82 1.21
CA VAL A 227 -15.90 -9.14 1.21
C VAL A 227 -15.55 -10.17 0.12
N ILE A 228 -16.33 -11.24 -0.01
CA ILE A 228 -16.13 -12.25 -1.07
C ILE A 228 -16.29 -11.59 -2.45
N ALA A 229 -17.32 -10.78 -2.65
CA ALA A 229 -17.55 -10.09 -3.91
C ALA A 229 -16.40 -9.13 -4.27
N VAL A 230 -15.80 -8.45 -3.29
CA VAL A 230 -14.59 -7.64 -3.50
C VAL A 230 -13.41 -8.50 -3.94
N TRP A 231 -13.16 -9.65 -3.30
CA TRP A 231 -12.09 -10.55 -3.74
C TRP A 231 -12.30 -11.08 -5.16
N LEU A 232 -13.54 -11.45 -5.52
CA LEU A 232 -13.87 -11.85 -6.89
C LEU A 232 -13.67 -10.70 -7.88
N PHE A 233 -14.05 -9.49 -7.51
CA PHE A 233 -13.83 -8.28 -8.30
C PHE A 233 -12.33 -8.03 -8.50
N LEU A 234 -11.51 -8.08 -7.45
CA LEU A 234 -10.06 -7.89 -7.55
C LEU A 234 -9.37 -8.96 -8.40
N ALA A 235 -9.82 -10.22 -8.31
CA ALA A 235 -9.33 -11.29 -9.17
C ALA A 235 -9.71 -11.07 -10.64
N TYR A 236 -10.94 -10.63 -10.90
CA TYR A 236 -11.42 -10.28 -12.24
C TYR A 236 -10.60 -9.15 -12.87
N GLU A 237 -10.37 -8.07 -12.11
CA GLU A 237 -9.55 -6.93 -12.54
C GLU A 237 -8.12 -7.35 -12.86
N ARG A 238 -7.48 -8.16 -12.00
CA ARG A 238 -6.10 -8.62 -12.20
C ARG A 238 -5.96 -9.66 -13.33
N MET A 239 -7.00 -10.42 -13.66
CA MET A 239 -6.96 -11.30 -14.85
C MET A 239 -7.06 -10.53 -16.19
N GLY A 240 -7.11 -9.19 -16.17
CA GLY A 240 -7.26 -8.37 -17.38
C GLY A 240 -8.63 -8.52 -18.05
N LEU A 241 -9.63 -9.03 -17.31
CA LEU A 241 -10.99 -9.14 -17.84
C LEU A 241 -11.76 -7.81 -17.74
N ALA A 242 -11.23 -6.83 -16.99
CA ALA A 242 -11.76 -5.48 -16.95
C ALA A 242 -11.40 -4.72 -18.23
N ARG A 243 -12.35 -4.64 -19.16
CA ARG A 243 -12.29 -3.76 -20.32
C ARG A 243 -13.04 -2.49 -19.99
N SER A 244 -12.35 -1.35 -19.96
CA SER A 244 -13.00 -0.04 -20.00
C SER A 244 -13.01 0.47 -21.44
N ILE A 245 -14.20 0.74 -21.96
CA ILE A 245 -14.40 1.46 -23.23
C ILE A 245 -14.72 2.90 -22.83
N ASP A 246 -13.96 3.86 -23.33
CA ASP A 246 -14.19 5.28 -23.05
C ASP A 246 -15.37 5.85 -23.87
N GLU A 247 -15.69 7.13 -23.65
CA GLU A 247 -16.77 7.83 -24.38
C GLU A 247 -16.46 8.03 -25.87
N ASN A 248 -15.22 7.82 -26.31
CA ASN A 248 -14.77 7.92 -27.70
C ASN A 248 -14.71 6.54 -28.41
N GLY A 249 -15.01 5.45 -27.70
CA GLY A 249 -14.97 4.09 -28.23
C GLY A 249 -13.58 3.47 -28.28
N GLU A 250 -12.58 4.06 -27.61
CA GLU A 250 -11.25 3.48 -27.46
C GLU A 250 -11.23 2.51 -26.27
N GLU A 251 -10.73 1.29 -26.53
CA GLU A 251 -10.52 0.27 -25.51
C GLU A 251 -9.27 0.63 -24.69
N HIS A 252 -9.47 1.14 -23.49
CA HIS A 252 -8.40 1.26 -22.51
C HIS A 252 -8.40 -0.01 -21.65
N THR A 253 -7.38 -0.83 -21.81
CA THR A 253 -6.99 -1.79 -20.78
C THR A 253 -6.35 -0.98 -19.66
N GLN A 254 -7.08 -0.70 -18.57
CA GLN A 254 -6.42 -0.38 -17.30
C GLN A 254 -5.73 -1.67 -16.86
N ASP A 255 -4.45 -1.80 -17.18
CA ASP A 255 -3.68 -2.97 -16.78
C ASP A 255 -3.39 -2.86 -15.28
N ASN A 256 -4.32 -3.36 -14.48
CA ASN A 256 -4.18 -3.46 -13.03
C ASN A 256 -3.18 -4.57 -12.62
N ASN A 257 -2.39 -5.12 -13.57
CA ASN A 257 -1.29 -6.06 -13.36
C ASN A 257 0.06 -5.40 -13.04
N PHE A 258 0.04 -4.27 -12.35
CA PHE A 258 1.24 -3.61 -11.83
C PHE A 258 2.21 -4.60 -11.15
N THR A 259 1.68 -5.64 -10.49
CA THR A 259 2.43 -6.61 -9.69
C THR A 259 3.14 -7.71 -10.48
N VAL A 260 2.76 -8.03 -11.72
CA VAL A 260 3.34 -9.16 -12.49
C VAL A 260 4.08 -8.71 -13.75
N THR A 261 3.63 -7.64 -14.40
CA THR A 261 4.27 -7.12 -15.63
C THR A 261 5.46 -6.23 -15.27
N GLY A 262 5.34 -5.38 -14.25
CA GLY A 262 6.43 -4.50 -13.80
C GLY A 262 7.69 -5.26 -13.37
N ALA A 263 7.55 -6.44 -12.76
CA ALA A 263 8.68 -7.28 -12.34
C ALA A 263 9.53 -7.80 -13.52
N LYS A 264 8.88 -8.17 -14.63
CA LYS A 264 9.56 -8.72 -15.82
C LYS A 264 10.26 -7.64 -16.64
N ASP A 265 9.71 -6.43 -16.63
CA ASP A 265 10.26 -5.30 -17.39
C ASP A 265 11.37 -4.59 -16.61
N MET A 266 11.45 -4.75 -15.28
CA MET A 266 12.42 -4.04 -14.44
C MET A 266 13.77 -4.74 -14.32
N THR A 267 13.86 -6.07 -14.40
CA THR A 267 15.11 -6.79 -14.13
C THR A 267 15.53 -7.71 -15.28
N THR A 268 16.80 -7.64 -15.68
CA THR A 268 17.47 -8.69 -16.49
C THR A 268 17.80 -9.94 -15.67
N MET A 269 17.51 -9.94 -14.36
CA MET A 269 17.68 -11.09 -13.49
C MET A 269 16.52 -12.08 -13.67
N ASP A 270 16.86 -13.32 -14.00
CA ASP A 270 15.91 -14.42 -14.08
C ASP A 270 15.56 -14.88 -12.65
N ILE A 271 14.67 -14.14 -11.97
CA ILE A 271 14.16 -14.54 -10.66
C ILE A 271 13.02 -15.54 -10.85
N SER A 272 13.15 -16.70 -10.19
CA SER A 272 12.07 -17.69 -10.21
C SER A 272 10.87 -17.16 -9.43
N LEU A 273 9.65 -17.50 -9.84
CA LEU A 273 8.44 -17.11 -9.12
C LEU A 273 8.49 -17.50 -7.62
N PRO A 274 8.93 -18.71 -7.22
CA PRO A 274 9.10 -19.07 -5.82
C PRO A 274 10.08 -18.17 -5.06
N ASP A 275 11.19 -17.75 -5.68
CA ASP A 275 12.18 -16.86 -5.05
C ASP A 275 11.64 -15.45 -4.88
N LEU A 276 10.90 -14.93 -5.88
CA LEU A 276 10.18 -13.66 -5.75
C LEU A 276 9.16 -13.71 -4.61
N MET A 277 8.37 -14.80 -4.53
CA MET A 277 7.39 -14.96 -3.44
C MET A 277 8.06 -15.00 -2.06
N GLN A 278 9.25 -15.63 -1.97
CA GLN A 278 10.02 -15.66 -0.74
C GLN A 278 10.54 -14.26 -0.38
N LEU A 279 11.04 -13.51 -1.36
CA LEU A 279 11.49 -12.14 -1.16
C LEU A 279 10.35 -11.24 -0.66
N CYS A 280 9.16 -11.33 -1.27
CA CYS A 280 7.98 -10.59 -0.78
C CYS A 280 7.63 -10.94 0.67
N LEU A 281 7.69 -12.23 1.05
CA LEU A 281 7.44 -12.65 2.43
C LEU A 281 8.47 -12.09 3.41
N ASP A 282 9.75 -12.12 3.05
CA ASP A 282 10.84 -11.64 3.90
C ASP A 282 10.73 -10.13 4.12
N GLU A 283 10.41 -9.36 3.07
CA GLU A 283 10.23 -7.91 3.17
C GLU A 283 8.94 -7.51 3.89
N ASP A 284 7.84 -8.26 3.70
CA ASP A 284 6.60 -8.11 4.48
C ASP A 284 6.87 -8.30 5.98
N ASP A 285 7.53 -9.41 6.35
CA ASP A 285 7.90 -9.68 7.74
C ASP A 285 8.87 -8.62 8.31
N ARG A 286 9.84 -8.16 7.50
CA ARG A 286 10.78 -7.09 7.89
C ARG A 286 10.05 -5.78 8.19
N ARG A 287 9.14 -5.34 7.32
CA ARG A 287 8.41 -4.07 7.46
C ARG A 287 7.48 -4.09 8.67
N PHE A 288 6.84 -5.22 8.97
CA PHE A 288 6.02 -5.36 10.17
C PHE A 288 6.80 -5.67 11.47
N SER A 289 8.12 -5.90 11.40
CA SER A 289 8.89 -6.38 12.56
C SER A 289 8.90 -5.41 13.75
N GLY A 290 8.83 -4.10 13.47
CA GLY A 290 8.76 -3.06 14.49
C GLY A 290 7.34 -2.73 14.97
N CYS A 291 6.30 -3.32 14.37
CA CYS A 291 4.91 -3.12 14.80
C CYS A 291 4.53 -4.07 15.93
N ASP A 292 3.67 -3.62 16.86
CA ASP A 292 3.12 -4.44 17.94
C ASP A 292 2.58 -5.78 17.42
N PRO A 293 3.15 -6.92 17.84
CA PRO A 293 2.76 -8.24 17.32
C PRO A 293 1.33 -8.64 17.70
N ARG A 294 0.67 -7.91 18.60
CA ARG A 294 -0.74 -8.13 18.97
C ARG A 294 -1.72 -7.50 17.99
N LEU A 295 -1.27 -6.54 17.16
CA LEU A 295 -2.08 -6.00 16.07
C LEU A 295 -2.14 -6.99 14.91
N LEU A 296 -3.27 -7.01 14.22
CA LEU A 296 -3.49 -7.93 13.10
C LEU A 296 -2.75 -7.47 11.85
N ARG A 297 -2.17 -8.42 11.12
CA ARG A 297 -1.52 -8.20 9.82
C ARG A 297 -2.35 -8.84 8.70
N PRO A 298 -2.24 -8.38 7.45
CA PRO A 298 -2.80 -9.07 6.30
C PRO A 298 -2.27 -10.51 6.20
N THR A 299 -3.13 -11.47 5.85
CA THR A 299 -2.74 -12.90 5.81
C THR A 299 -3.02 -13.59 4.48
N THR A 300 -3.93 -13.06 3.66
CA THR A 300 -4.35 -13.70 2.41
C THR A 300 -3.19 -13.83 1.41
N THR A 301 -2.56 -12.72 1.02
CA THR A 301 -1.46 -12.71 0.05
C THR A 301 -0.24 -13.49 0.57
N PRO A 302 0.22 -13.32 1.83
CA PRO A 302 1.27 -14.15 2.40
C PRO A 302 0.95 -15.65 2.42
N ALA A 303 -0.31 -16.03 2.68
CA ALA A 303 -0.71 -17.45 2.65
C ALA A 303 -0.65 -18.03 1.22
N ILE A 304 -1.08 -17.26 0.21
CA ILE A 304 -0.97 -17.64 -1.20
C ILE A 304 0.50 -17.79 -1.61
N ALA A 305 1.35 -16.82 -1.28
CA ALA A 305 2.79 -16.88 -1.55
C ALA A 305 3.45 -18.14 -0.93
N ARG A 306 3.16 -18.43 0.34
CA ARG A 306 3.64 -19.66 1.01
C ARG A 306 3.12 -20.93 0.32
N ALA A 307 1.89 -20.93 -0.19
CA ALA A 307 1.34 -22.07 -0.93
C ALA A 307 2.06 -22.27 -2.28
N ILE A 308 2.34 -21.20 -3.01
CA ILE A 308 3.12 -21.23 -4.27
C ILE A 308 4.51 -21.83 -4.02
N ILE A 309 5.24 -21.35 -3.00
CA ILE A 309 6.57 -21.86 -2.65
C ILE A 309 6.53 -23.35 -2.30
N LYS A 310 5.55 -23.77 -1.50
CA LYS A 310 5.37 -25.19 -1.14
C LYS A 310 5.03 -26.05 -2.35
N GLY A 311 4.18 -25.54 -3.25
CA GLY A 311 3.80 -26.21 -4.49
C GLY A 311 4.99 -26.43 -5.41
N ALA A 312 5.81 -25.40 -5.63
CA ALA A 312 7.03 -25.49 -6.43
C ALA A 312 8.02 -26.52 -5.86
N LYS A 313 8.29 -26.46 -4.54
CA LYS A 313 9.17 -27.44 -3.87
C LYS A 313 8.66 -28.88 -3.98
N LEU A 314 7.34 -29.08 -3.97
CA LEU A 314 6.75 -30.41 -4.14
C LEU A 314 6.91 -30.90 -5.59
N TRP A 315 6.65 -30.02 -6.57
CA TRP A 315 6.82 -30.32 -7.98
C TRP A 315 8.25 -30.73 -8.33
N ASP A 316 9.25 -30.00 -7.83
CA ASP A 316 10.65 -30.32 -8.08
C ASP A 316 11.06 -31.69 -7.53
N ARG A 317 10.57 -32.05 -6.33
CA ARG A 317 10.78 -33.38 -5.74
C ARG A 317 10.11 -34.50 -6.54
N VAL A 318 8.93 -34.24 -7.11
CA VAL A 318 8.24 -35.22 -7.95
C VAL A 318 8.98 -35.38 -9.27
N ARG A 319 9.37 -34.27 -9.90
CA ARG A 319 10.15 -34.26 -11.15
C ARG A 319 11.49 -34.99 -10.99
N SER A 320 12.22 -34.75 -9.90
CA SER A 320 13.51 -35.41 -9.64
C SER A 320 13.36 -36.92 -9.42
N LYS A 321 12.22 -37.38 -8.90
CA LYS A 321 11.92 -38.82 -8.73
C LYS A 321 11.46 -39.50 -10.02
N ILE A 322 10.83 -38.76 -10.93
CA ILE A 322 10.44 -39.28 -12.26
C ILE A 322 11.64 -39.36 -13.20
N ALA A 323 12.61 -38.46 -13.02
CA ALA A 323 13.84 -38.42 -13.81
C ALA A 323 14.95 -39.37 -13.32
N ALA A 324 14.74 -40.06 -12.20
CA ALA A 324 15.65 -41.05 -11.61
C ALA A 324 15.13 -42.47 -11.86
#